data_AF-A0ABD0PKS2-F1
#
_entry.id   AF-A0ABD0PKS2-F1
#
_cell.length_a   1.000
_cell.length_b   1.000
_cell.length_c   1.000
_cell.angle_alpha   90.00
_cell.angle_beta   90.00
_cell.angle_gamma   90.00
#
_symmetry.space_group_name_H-M   'P 1'
#
loop_
_entity.id
_entity.type
_entity.pdbx_description
1 polymer ?
#
loop_
_entity_poly.entity_id
_entity_poly.type
_entity_poly.pdbx_seq_one_letter_code
_entity_poly.pdbx_strand_id
1 'polypeptide(L)'
;ITANYVLVTATAKATLLIDFKPPLSAEKMEALRSLHYSSSTKVVLSFSKRFWENDGIQGGKSITDLPSRFIHYPSHNFSGISGGAVLASYTSSDDAALLQTIKDDELKELVLNDLVKIHGEHIRQLCTGGVVK
;
A
#
# COMPACT_ATOMS: atom_id res chain seq x y z
N ILE A 1 -5.71 -20.07 -28.15
CA ILE A 1 -5.42 -18.86 -28.95
C ILE A 1 -4.13 -19.10 -29.73
N THR A 2 -4.08 -18.67 -30.99
CA THR A 2 -2.87 -18.79 -31.84
C THR A 2 -2.50 -17.39 -32.30
N ALA A 3 -1.22 -17.05 -32.26
CA ALA A 3 -0.71 -15.72 -32.61
C ALA A 3 0.71 -15.83 -33.20
N ASN A 4 1.16 -14.79 -33.92
CA ASN A 4 2.52 -14.76 -34.46
C ASN A 4 3.58 -14.55 -33.38
N TYR A 5 3.25 -13.80 -32.32
CA TYR A 5 4.14 -13.49 -31.20
C TYR A 5 3.35 -13.44 -29.89
N VAL A 6 4.07 -13.58 -28.78
CA VAL A 6 3.54 -13.42 -27.42
C VAL A 6 4.47 -12.52 -26.61
N LEU A 7 3.88 -11.59 -25.85
CA LEU A 7 4.59 -10.77 -24.86
C LEU A 7 4.12 -11.18 -23.47
N VAL A 8 5.01 -11.76 -22.68
CA VAL A 8 4.72 -12.12 -21.28
C VAL A 8 5.08 -10.95 -20.39
N THR A 9 4.07 -10.28 -19.81
CA THR A 9 4.22 -9.11 -18.93
C THR A 9 3.97 -9.44 -17.46
N ALA A 10 3.98 -10.73 -17.10
CA ALA A 10 3.86 -11.19 -15.72
C ALA A 10 5.15 -10.86 -14.93
N THR A 11 5.05 -10.84 -13.59
CA THR A 11 6.24 -10.74 -12.73
C THR A 11 7.18 -11.93 -12.96
N ALA A 12 8.46 -11.81 -12.60
CA ALA A 12 9.42 -12.89 -12.80
C ALA A 12 8.98 -14.19 -12.08
N LYS A 13 8.47 -14.06 -10.86
CA LYS A 13 7.97 -15.20 -10.07
C LYS A 13 6.71 -15.82 -10.68
N ALA A 14 5.78 -15.02 -11.20
CA ALA A 14 4.59 -15.54 -11.88
C ALA A 14 4.92 -16.21 -13.22
N THR A 15 5.93 -15.71 -13.93
CA THR A 15 6.42 -16.29 -15.19
C THR A 15 6.95 -17.71 -14.99
N LEU A 16 7.51 -18.03 -13.82
CA LEU A 16 7.95 -19.38 -13.47
C LEU A 16 6.80 -20.40 -13.36
N LEU A 17 5.54 -19.95 -13.26
CA LEU A 17 4.36 -20.82 -13.22
C LEU A 17 3.84 -21.20 -14.62
N ILE A 18 4.41 -20.63 -15.68
CA ILE A 18 4.04 -20.93 -17.07
C ILE A 18 4.87 -22.12 -17.56
N ASP A 19 4.19 -23.15 -18.09
CA ASP A 19 4.83 -24.29 -18.75
C ASP A 19 5.24 -23.93 -20.19
N PHE A 20 6.48 -23.45 -20.36
CA PHE A 20 7.05 -23.10 -21.67
C PHE A 20 7.47 -24.34 -22.47
N LYS A 21 7.03 -24.43 -23.73
CA LYS A 21 7.43 -25.48 -24.68
C LYS A 21 7.92 -24.83 -25.98
N PRO A 22 9.23 -24.91 -26.31
CA PRO A 22 10.32 -25.50 -25.51
C PRO A 22 10.59 -24.72 -24.21
N PRO A 23 11.27 -25.33 -23.21
CA PRO A 23 11.62 -24.64 -21.97
C PRO A 23 12.54 -23.45 -22.23
N LEU A 24 12.49 -22.47 -21.33
CA LEU A 24 13.39 -21.33 -21.35
C LEU A 24 14.84 -21.77 -21.10
N SER A 25 15.81 -21.00 -21.60
CA SER A 25 17.23 -21.27 -21.36
C SER A 25 17.58 -21.25 -19.87
N ALA A 26 18.63 -21.98 -19.49
CA ALA A 26 19.08 -22.06 -18.10
C ALA A 26 19.36 -20.67 -17.50
N GLU A 27 20.04 -19.80 -18.24
CA GLU A 27 20.33 -18.42 -17.83
C GLU A 27 19.06 -17.61 -17.55
N LYS A 28 18.03 -17.76 -18.41
CA LYS A 28 16.75 -17.06 -18.21
C LYS A 28 16.00 -17.61 -17.00
N MET A 29 16.02 -18.92 -16.80
CA MET A 29 15.43 -19.56 -15.63
C MET A 29 16.11 -19.11 -14.33
N GLU A 30 17.44 -18.98 -14.34
CA GLU A 30 18.20 -18.49 -13.20
C GLU A 30 17.91 -17.02 -12.89
N ALA A 31 17.86 -16.16 -13.92
CA ALA A 31 17.49 -14.75 -13.75
C ALA A 31 16.07 -14.59 -13.14
N LEU A 32 15.10 -15.40 -13.59
CA LEU A 32 13.73 -15.36 -13.06
C LEU A 32 13.66 -15.82 -11.59
N ARG A 33 14.49 -16.80 -11.19
CA ARG A 33 14.51 -17.36 -9.83
C ARG A 33 15.26 -16.49 -8.84
N SER A 34 16.43 -15.97 -9.21
CA SER A 34 17.30 -15.18 -8.33
C SER A 34 16.79 -13.76 -8.08
N LEU A 35 15.92 -13.23 -8.95
CA LEU A 35 15.39 -11.88 -8.78
C LEU A 35 14.66 -11.72 -7.44
N HIS A 36 15.15 -10.78 -6.64
CA HIS A 36 14.57 -10.41 -5.35
C HIS A 36 13.48 -9.35 -5.53
N TYR A 37 12.37 -9.52 -4.80
CA TYR A 37 11.29 -8.54 -4.69
C TYR A 37 11.22 -8.10 -3.23
N SER A 38 11.17 -6.79 -2.99
CA SER A 38 10.88 -6.25 -1.66
C SER A 38 9.37 -6.24 -1.40
N SER A 39 8.98 -6.50 -0.16
CA SER A 39 7.60 -6.32 0.29
C SER A 39 7.20 -4.85 0.26
N SER A 40 5.90 -4.61 0.08
CA SER A 40 5.29 -3.30 0.29
C SER A 40 3.90 -3.49 0.87
N THR A 41 3.55 -2.64 1.83
CA THR A 41 2.24 -2.67 2.50
C THR A 41 1.67 -1.26 2.53
N LYS A 42 0.39 -1.15 2.18
CA LYS A 42 -0.38 0.09 2.13
C LYS A 42 -1.62 -0.05 2.97
N VAL A 43 -1.80 0.83 3.93
CA VAL A 43 -3.03 0.93 4.73
C VAL A 43 -3.71 2.23 4.36
N VAL A 44 -4.91 2.13 3.80
CA VAL A 44 -5.74 3.27 3.45
C VAL A 44 -6.89 3.35 4.45
N LEU A 45 -7.02 4.51 5.11
CA LEU A 45 -8.13 4.79 6.02
C LEU A 45 -9.02 5.88 5.42
N SER A 46 -10.33 5.65 5.47
CA SER A 46 -11.36 6.57 5.00
C SER A 46 -11.96 7.35 6.16
N PHE A 47 -12.26 8.62 5.92
CA PHE A 47 -12.82 9.52 6.92
C PHE A 47 -14.00 10.31 6.34
N SER A 48 -15.01 10.54 7.17
CA SER A 48 -16.21 11.34 6.85
C SER A 48 -15.91 12.83 6.62
N LYS A 49 -14.77 13.31 7.12
CA LYS A 49 -14.24 14.66 6.90
C LYS A 49 -12.75 14.60 6.61
N ARG A 50 -12.27 15.50 5.75
CA ARG A 50 -10.85 15.72 5.46
C ARG A 50 -10.17 16.48 6.59
N PHE A 51 -10.02 15.84 7.76
CA PHE A 51 -9.52 16.48 8.98
C PHE A 51 -8.15 17.15 8.79
N TRP A 52 -7.29 16.56 7.96
CA TRP A 52 -5.95 17.07 7.67
C TRP A 52 -5.95 18.46 7.01
N GLU A 53 -7.03 18.83 6.29
CA GLU A 53 -7.15 20.18 5.72
C GLU A 53 -7.29 21.25 6.82
N ASN A 54 -7.92 20.90 7.95
CA ASN A 54 -8.01 21.79 9.11
C ASN A 54 -6.67 21.96 9.82
N ASP A 55 -5.77 20.97 9.70
CA ASP A 55 -4.38 21.04 10.16
C ASP A 55 -3.48 21.82 9.18
N GLY A 56 -4.05 22.38 8.10
CA GLY A 56 -3.32 23.12 7.07
C GLY A 56 -2.60 22.24 6.05
N ILE A 57 -2.91 20.94 6.00
CA ILE A 57 -2.23 19.98 5.13
C ILE A 57 -2.97 19.86 3.79
N GLN A 58 -2.26 20.15 2.69
CA GLN A 58 -2.77 20.04 1.31
C GLN A 58 -1.81 19.17 0.48
N GLY A 59 -2.01 17.85 0.53
CA GLY A 59 -1.09 16.88 -0.04
C GLY A 59 0.19 16.68 0.79
N GLY A 60 1.20 16.07 0.18
CA GLY A 60 2.46 15.76 0.84
C GLY A 60 2.38 14.54 1.76
N LYS A 61 3.28 14.49 2.75
CA LYS A 61 3.35 13.38 3.71
C LYS A 61 3.84 13.80 5.09
N SER A 62 3.37 13.08 6.11
CA SER A 62 3.97 13.06 7.44
C SER A 62 4.93 11.87 7.56
N ILE A 63 6.02 12.08 8.30
CA ILE A 63 7.06 11.07 8.55
C ILE A 63 7.10 10.84 10.06
N THR A 64 7.08 9.57 10.48
CA THR A 64 7.08 9.19 11.88
C THR A 64 7.94 7.94 12.11
N ASP A 65 8.43 7.78 13.34
CA ASP A 65 9.06 6.58 13.85
C ASP A 65 8.04 5.51 14.29
N LEU A 66 6.76 5.86 14.38
CA LEU A 66 5.66 4.92 14.62
C LEU A 66 5.54 3.89 13.47
N PRO A 67 4.89 2.72 13.70
CA PRO A 67 4.80 1.67 12.70
C PRO A 67 4.14 2.11 11.37
N SER A 68 3.32 3.16 11.37
CA SER A 68 2.74 3.71 10.14
C SER A 68 3.77 4.30 9.16
N ARG A 69 4.94 4.74 9.65
CA ARG A 69 6.10 5.32 8.93
C ARG A 69 5.82 6.56 8.07
N PHE A 70 5.03 6.40 7.01
CA PHE A 70 4.73 7.44 6.04
C PHE A 70 3.22 7.55 5.82
N ILE A 71 2.66 8.71 6.17
CA ILE A 71 1.25 9.04 5.99
C ILE A 71 1.16 10.00 4.81
N HIS A 72 0.55 9.58 3.72
CA HIS A 72 0.39 10.39 2.51
C HIS A 72 -1.01 10.96 2.40
N TYR A 73 -1.10 12.28 2.29
CA TYR A 73 -2.35 13.00 2.14
C TYR A 73 -2.68 13.20 0.65
N PRO A 74 -3.96 13.11 0.24
CA PRO A 74 -4.34 13.34 -1.15
C PRO A 74 -3.91 14.72 -1.65
N SER A 75 -3.37 14.75 -2.88
CA SER A 75 -3.05 15.99 -3.61
C SER A 75 -4.17 16.44 -4.55
N HIS A 76 -5.30 15.72 -4.56
CA HIS A 76 -6.45 15.97 -5.41
C HIS A 76 -7.72 15.93 -4.57
N ASN A 77 -8.72 16.70 -5.01
CA ASN A 77 -10.01 16.79 -4.37
C ASN A 77 -11.11 16.37 -5.34
N PHE A 78 -12.12 15.68 -4.83
CA PHE A 78 -13.33 15.34 -5.56
C PHE A 78 -14.43 16.33 -5.16
N SER A 79 -15.02 17.02 -6.14
CA SER A 79 -16.11 17.96 -5.89
C SER A 79 -17.34 17.23 -5.33
N GLY A 80 -18.02 17.85 -4.36
CA GLY A 80 -19.24 17.29 -3.76
C GLY A 80 -19.05 16.22 -2.69
N ILE A 81 -17.80 15.91 -2.29
CA ILE A 81 -17.51 14.93 -1.23
C ILE A 81 -16.88 15.63 -0.02
N SER A 82 -17.46 15.47 1.17
CA SER A 82 -16.94 16.07 2.41
C SER A 82 -15.77 15.28 3.02
N GLY A 83 -15.79 13.97 2.83
CA GLY A 83 -14.80 13.03 3.34
C GLY A 83 -13.60 12.83 2.42
N GLY A 84 -12.74 11.89 2.78
CA GLY A 84 -11.60 11.49 1.97
C GLY A 84 -10.90 10.27 2.51
N ALA A 85 -9.96 9.73 1.74
CA ALA A 85 -9.13 8.62 2.14
C ALA A 85 -7.67 9.06 2.25
N VAL A 86 -6.99 8.67 3.33
CA VAL A 86 -5.57 8.90 3.55
C VAL A 86 -4.85 7.58 3.34
N LEU A 87 -3.71 7.60 2.63
CA LEU A 87 -2.77 6.49 2.67
C LEU A 87 -2.02 6.61 4.01
N ALA A 88 -2.66 6.06 5.03
CA ALA A 88 -2.33 6.21 6.44
C ALA A 88 -1.06 5.44 6.83
N SER A 89 -0.68 4.43 6.05
CA SER A 89 0.66 3.85 6.12
C SER A 89 1.10 3.40 4.73
N TYR A 90 2.35 3.71 4.38
CA TYR A 90 3.01 3.18 3.19
C TYR A 90 4.42 2.73 3.54
N THR A 91 4.63 1.42 3.65
CA THR A 91 5.91 0.83 4.01
C THR A 91 6.46 -0.06 2.89
N SER A 92 7.77 -0.29 2.97
CA SER A 92 8.52 -1.17 2.06
C SER A 92 9.53 -2.00 2.85
N SER A 93 10.01 -3.09 2.25
CA SER A 93 11.04 -3.96 2.82
C SER A 93 10.64 -4.51 4.19
N ASP A 94 11.52 -4.47 5.19
CA ASP A 94 11.29 -5.09 6.50
C ASP A 94 10.12 -4.47 7.26
N ASP A 95 9.91 -3.15 7.14
CA ASP A 95 8.74 -2.47 7.72
C ASP A 95 7.44 -3.06 7.12
N ALA A 96 7.40 -3.29 5.81
CA ALA A 96 6.25 -3.91 5.16
C ALA A 96 6.07 -5.38 5.53
N ALA A 97 7.16 -6.13 5.56
CA ALA A 97 7.14 -7.55 5.92
C ALA A 97 6.64 -7.75 7.36
N LEU A 98 7.01 -6.87 8.29
CA LEU A 98 6.49 -6.88 9.66
C LEU A 98 4.97 -6.65 9.69
N LEU A 99 4.49 -5.60 9.02
CA LEU A 99 3.06 -5.27 9.03
C LEU A 99 2.20 -6.35 8.36
N GLN A 100 2.73 -7.08 7.36
CA GLN A 100 2.03 -8.20 6.70
C GLN A 100 1.72 -9.38 7.64
N THR A 101 2.40 -9.48 8.78
CA THR A 101 2.14 -10.53 9.78
C THR A 101 0.93 -10.22 10.67
N ILE A 102 0.45 -8.97 10.65
CA ILE A 102 -0.66 -8.48 11.46
C ILE A 102 -1.97 -8.66 10.67
N LYS A 103 -3.04 -9.09 11.33
CA LYS A 103 -4.36 -9.19 10.69
C LYS A 103 -4.87 -7.81 10.27
N ASP A 104 -5.54 -7.73 9.12
CA ASP A 104 -6.00 -6.46 8.54
C ASP A 104 -6.77 -5.56 9.51
N ASP A 105 -7.68 -6.12 10.32
CA ASP A 105 -8.46 -5.33 11.29
C ASP A 105 -7.58 -4.77 12.41
N GLU A 106 -6.65 -5.57 12.93
CA GLU A 106 -5.68 -5.14 13.94
C GLU A 106 -4.71 -4.09 13.37
N LEU A 107 -4.29 -4.26 12.11
CA LEU A 107 -3.40 -3.33 11.43
C LEU A 107 -4.08 -1.99 11.15
N LYS A 108 -5.35 -1.98 10.72
CA LYS A 108 -6.13 -0.75 10.54
C LYS A 108 -6.29 0.01 11.85
N GLU A 109 -6.58 -0.68 12.95
CA GLU A 109 -6.67 -0.05 14.27
C GLU A 109 -5.31 0.49 14.75
N LEU A 110 -4.23 -0.25 14.53
CA LEU A 110 -2.87 0.20 14.83
C LEU A 110 -2.55 1.51 14.09
N VAL A 111 -2.78 1.54 12.79
CA VAL A 111 -2.52 2.72 11.96
C VAL A 111 -3.43 3.89 12.34
N LEU A 112 -4.71 3.63 12.66
CA LEU A 112 -5.61 4.66 13.17
C LEU A 112 -5.10 5.26 14.48
N ASN A 113 -4.58 4.43 15.40
CA ASN A 113 -4.00 4.90 16.66
C ASN A 113 -2.77 5.79 16.43
N ASP A 114 -1.93 5.48 15.43
CA ASP A 114 -0.81 6.35 15.06
C ASP A 114 -1.27 7.69 14.49
N LEU A 115 -2.28 7.69 13.60
CA LEU A 115 -2.87 8.93 13.10
C LEU A 115 -3.47 9.76 14.23
N VAL A 116 -4.13 9.12 15.21
CA VAL A 116 -4.68 9.78 16.40
C VAL A 116 -3.58 10.41 17.25
N LYS A 117 -2.41 9.78 17.40
CA LYS A 117 -1.27 10.39 18.12
C LYS A 117 -0.75 11.65 17.41
N ILE A 118 -0.83 11.69 16.08
CA ILE A 118 -0.31 12.79 15.26
C ILE A 118 -1.31 13.95 15.15
N HIS A 119 -2.59 13.63 14.94
CA HIS A 119 -3.64 14.61 14.63
C HIS A 119 -4.64 14.83 15.78
N GLY A 120 -4.59 14.02 16.83
CA GLY A 120 -5.45 14.10 18.01
C GLY A 120 -6.70 13.21 17.96
N GLU A 121 -7.29 12.98 19.13
CA GLU A 121 -8.38 11.99 19.34
C GLU A 121 -9.64 12.26 18.51
N HIS A 122 -9.88 13.52 18.15
CA HIS A 122 -11.09 13.94 17.44
C HIS A 122 -11.27 13.27 16.07
N ILE A 123 -10.21 12.69 15.48
CA ILE A 123 -10.28 12.01 14.18
C ILE A 123 -10.86 10.60 14.28
N ARG A 124 -10.84 9.95 15.45
CA ARG A 124 -11.24 8.55 15.60
C ARG A 124 -12.69 8.34 15.18
N GLN A 125 -13.58 9.19 15.66
CA GLN A 125 -15.00 9.21 15.30
C GLN A 125 -15.27 9.56 13.83
N LEU A 126 -14.29 10.13 13.13
CA LEU A 126 -14.42 10.46 11.71
C LEU A 126 -14.10 9.25 10.82
N CYS A 127 -13.39 8.24 11.33
CA CYS A 127 -13.00 7.06 10.58
C CYS A 127 -14.23 6.26 10.14
N THR A 128 -14.32 5.97 8.85
CA THR A 128 -15.45 5.25 8.22
C THR A 128 -15.06 3.85 7.75
N GLY A 129 -13.80 3.45 7.92
CA GLY A 129 -13.27 2.14 7.53
C GLY A 129 -11.94 2.24 6.79
N GLY A 130 -11.43 1.12 6.29
CA GLY A 130 -10.15 1.08 5.60
C GLY A 130 -9.84 -0.23 4.91
N VAL A 131 -8.75 -0.24 4.15
CA VAL A 131 -8.27 -1.39 3.36
C VAL A 131 -6.76 -1.52 3.54
N VAL A 132 -6.30 -2.76 3.68
CA VAL A 132 -4.88 -3.14 3.64
C VAL A 132 -4.57 -3.74 2.26
N LYS A 133 -3.44 -3.36 1.66
CA LYS A 133 -2.96 -3.86 0.36
C LYS A 133 -1.46 -4.09 0.34
#